data_AF-A0A060WVY8-F1
#
_entry.id   AF-A0A060WVY8-F1
#
_cell.length_a   1.000
_cell.length_b   1.000
_cell.length_c   1.000
_cell.angle_alpha   90.00
_cell.angle_beta   90.00
_cell.angle_gamma   90.00
#
_symmetry.space_group_name_H-M   'P 1'
#
loop_
_entity.id
_entity.type
_entity.pdbx_description
1 polymer ?
#
loop_
_entity_poly.entity_id
_entity_poly.type
_entity_poly.pdbx_seq_one_letter_code
_entity_poly.pdbx_strand_id
1 'polypeptide(L)'
;MYKTLSILDVSDTDITSYFQECSKFIDQANKENRVVLVHCNSGVSRSASVVIGYLMSREGKPFDDAFALVKSAWPATCPNPGFVEQLKGFKPKWGIQANGGDYE
;
A
#
# COMPACT_ATOMS: atom_id res chain seq x y z
N MET A 1 -8.82 16.74 1.47
CA MET A 1 -9.36 15.40 1.20
C MET A 1 -8.78 14.47 2.24
N TYR A 2 -9.61 13.66 2.89
CA TYR A 2 -9.19 12.74 3.95
C TYR A 2 -10.00 11.45 3.81
N LYS A 3 -9.39 10.31 4.12
CA LYS A 3 -10.01 9.00 4.01
C LYS A 3 -9.57 8.12 5.16
N THR A 4 -10.53 7.57 5.89
CA THR A 4 -10.30 6.58 6.95
C THR A 4 -10.72 5.22 6.44
N LEU A 5 -9.91 4.20 6.73
CA LEU A 5 -10.25 2.80 6.54
C LEU A 5 -10.17 2.08 7.89
N SER A 6 -11.21 1.32 8.22
CA SER A 6 -11.29 0.54 9.45
C SER A 6 -10.59 -0.81 9.26
N ILE A 7 -9.27 -0.82 9.38
CA ILE A 7 -8.43 -2.02 9.26
C ILE A 7 -7.90 -2.41 10.65
N LEU A 8 -8.25 -3.61 11.09
CA LEU A 8 -7.72 -4.19 12.33
C LEU A 8 -6.29 -4.68 12.10
N ASP A 9 -5.43 -4.57 13.11
CA ASP A 9 -4.03 -5.02 13.04
C ASP A 9 -3.87 -6.45 13.55
N VAL A 10 -4.61 -7.37 12.94
CA VAL A 10 -4.58 -8.80 13.25
C VAL A 10 -4.30 -9.58 11.98
N SER A 11 -3.63 -10.73 12.10
CA SER A 11 -3.17 -11.55 10.97
C SER A 11 -4.26 -11.93 9.98
N ASP A 12 -5.48 -12.11 10.49
CA ASP A 12 -6.61 -12.66 9.75
C ASP A 12 -7.39 -11.58 8.99
N THR A 13 -7.07 -10.30 9.19
CA THR A 13 -7.70 -9.21 8.43
C THR A 13 -7.19 -9.24 7.00
N ASP A 14 -8.10 -9.31 6.01
CA ASP A 14 -7.73 -9.18 4.60
C ASP A 14 -7.39 -7.73 4.27
N ILE A 15 -6.11 -7.39 4.35
CA ILE A 15 -5.62 -6.04 4.02
C ILE A 15 -5.56 -5.81 2.51
N THR A 16 -5.48 -6.87 1.71
CA THR A 16 -5.30 -6.77 0.25
C THR A 16 -6.53 -6.20 -0.44
N SER A 17 -7.72 -6.46 0.12
CA SER A 17 -8.99 -5.90 -0.34
C SER A 17 -9.02 -4.36 -0.39
N TYR A 18 -8.20 -3.69 0.43
CA TYR A 18 -8.14 -2.22 0.51
C TYR A 18 -7.13 -1.59 -0.45
N PHE A 19 -6.19 -2.36 -1.01
CA PHE A 19 -5.08 -1.77 -1.77
C PHE A 19 -5.53 -1.03 -3.02
N GLN A 20 -6.56 -1.50 -3.73
CA GLN A 20 -7.06 -0.80 -4.91
C GLN A 20 -7.63 0.57 -4.53
N GLU A 21 -8.43 0.63 -3.46
CA GLU A 21 -9.05 1.87 -3.00
C GLU A 21 -8.00 2.87 -2.46
N CYS A 22 -7.01 2.39 -1.70
CA CYS A 22 -5.88 3.18 -1.24
C CYS A 22 -5.07 3.75 -2.41
N SER A 23 -4.79 2.91 -3.41
CA SER A 23 -3.97 3.30 -4.57
C SER A 23 -4.66 4.38 -5.38
N LYS A 24 -5.96 4.24 -5.65
CA LYS A 24 -6.77 5.29 -6.30
C LYS A 24 -6.70 6.63 -5.55
N PHE A 25 -6.77 6.59 -4.22
CA PHE A 25 -6.68 7.79 -3.39
C PHE A 25 -5.30 8.47 -3.49
N ILE A 26 -4.21 7.68 -3.43
CA ILE A 26 -2.84 8.18 -3.53
C ILE A 26 -2.58 8.74 -4.94
N ASP A 27 -3.00 8.03 -5.98
CA ASP A 27 -2.81 8.43 -7.37
C ASP A 27 -3.59 9.71 -7.70
N GLN A 28 -4.81 9.87 -7.18
CA GLN A 28 -5.58 11.11 -7.36
C GLN A 28 -4.84 12.32 -6.79
N ALA A 29 -4.31 12.22 -5.58
CA ALA A 29 -3.52 13.30 -4.98
C ALA A 29 -2.22 13.55 -5.76
N ASN A 30 -1.57 12.49 -6.26
CA ASN A 30 -0.38 12.63 -7.10
C ASN A 30 -0.67 13.34 -8.43
N LYS A 31 -1.81 13.05 -9.08
CA LYS A 31 -2.27 13.77 -10.30
C LYS A 31 -2.49 15.27 -10.05
N GLU A 32 -2.86 15.63 -8.82
CA GLU A 32 -3.05 17.02 -8.38
C GLU A 32 -1.75 17.70 -7.90
N ASN A 33 -0.58 17.05 -8.02
CA ASN A 33 0.70 17.51 -7.45
C ASN A 33 0.62 17.74 -5.93
N ARG A 34 -0.06 16.85 -5.20
CA ARG A 34 -0.22 16.90 -3.74
C ARG A 34 0.46 15.72 -3.06
N VAL A 35 0.73 15.90 -1.77
CA VAL A 35 1.32 14.88 -0.90
C VAL A 35 0.24 14.20 -0.06
N VAL A 36 0.32 12.88 0.07
CA VAL A 36 -0.53 12.07 0.95
C VAL A 36 0.27 11.54 2.13
N LEU A 37 -0.24 11.75 3.34
CA LEU A 37 0.23 11.07 4.54
C LEU A 37 -0.60 9.82 4.76
N VAL A 38 0.03 8.64 4.69
CA VAL A 38 -0.59 7.37 5.06
C VAL A 38 -0.14 7.02 6.48
N HIS A 39 -1.07 6.91 7.43
CA HIS A 39 -0.74 6.60 8.82
C HIS A 39 -1.70 5.56 9.42
N CYS A 40 -1.26 4.93 10.50
CA CYS A 40 -2.10 4.12 11.40
C CYS A 40 -1.77 4.51 12.85
N ASN A 41 -2.15 3.70 13.84
CA ASN A 41 -1.88 4.03 15.25
C ASN A 41 -0.38 4.17 15.55
N SER A 42 0.43 3.21 15.11
CA SER A 42 1.87 3.16 15.42
C SER A 42 2.78 3.42 14.22
N GLY A 43 2.22 3.50 13.01
CA GLY A 43 3.03 3.65 11.79
C GLY A 43 3.92 2.44 11.45
N VAL A 44 3.67 1.28 12.07
CA VAL A 44 4.54 0.08 11.99
C VAL A 44 4.00 -0.96 11.02
N SER A 45 2.72 -1.31 11.14
CA SER A 45 2.13 -2.47 10.44
C SER A 45 1.16 -2.08 9.32
N ARG A 46 -0.07 -1.66 9.64
CA ARG A 46 -1.12 -1.35 8.65
C ARG A 46 -0.72 -0.33 7.59
N SER A 47 -0.28 0.87 8.00
CA SER A 47 0.09 1.93 7.06
C SER A 47 1.29 1.52 6.19
N ALA A 48 2.28 0.86 6.78
CA ALA A 48 3.43 0.35 6.04
C ALA A 48 2.99 -0.69 4.99
N SER A 49 2.09 -1.60 5.38
CA SER A 49 1.53 -2.62 4.47
C SER A 49 0.79 -2.00 3.28
N VAL A 50 0.02 -0.94 3.50
CA VAL A 50 -0.66 -0.18 2.43
C VAL A 50 0.36 0.44 1.48
N VAL A 51 1.43 1.06 2.00
CA VAL A 51 2.47 1.67 1.15
C VAL A 51 3.25 0.62 0.37
N ILE A 52 3.57 -0.53 0.98
CA ILE A 52 4.21 -1.66 0.29
C ILE A 52 3.31 -2.17 -0.84
N GLY A 53 2.02 -2.43 -0.55
CA GLY A 53 1.04 -2.88 -1.55
C GLY A 53 0.87 -1.88 -2.69
N TYR A 54 0.88 -0.57 -2.39
CA TYR A 54 0.86 0.49 -3.40
C TYR A 54 2.09 0.43 -4.32
N LEU A 55 3.30 0.34 -3.77
CA LEU A 55 4.55 0.26 -4.55
C LEU A 55 4.61 -1.01 -5.40
N MET A 56 4.22 -2.15 -4.83
CA MET A 56 4.15 -3.41 -5.59
C MET A 56 3.24 -3.28 -6.81
N SER A 57 2.14 -2.54 -6.67
CA SER A 57 1.15 -2.44 -7.72
C SER A 57 1.44 -1.37 -8.76
N ARG A 58 1.90 -0.20 -8.31
CA ARG A 58 2.21 0.93 -9.19
C ARG A 58 3.48 0.70 -9.99
N GLU A 59 4.51 0.16 -9.34
CA GLU A 59 5.86 0.04 -9.90
C GLU A 59 6.19 -1.40 -10.32
N GLY A 60 5.26 -2.35 -10.13
CA GLY A 60 5.47 -3.76 -10.45
C GLY A 60 6.58 -4.41 -9.62
N LYS A 61 6.94 -3.81 -8.47
CA LYS A 61 8.02 -4.31 -7.62
C LYS A 61 7.61 -5.62 -6.95
N PRO A 62 8.52 -6.62 -6.91
CA PRO A 62 8.37 -7.76 -6.01
C PRO A 62 8.22 -7.30 -4.56
N PHE A 63 7.59 -8.14 -3.73
CA PHE A 63 7.39 -7.84 -2.31
C PHE A 63 8.69 -7.44 -1.60
N ASP A 64 9.78 -8.20 -1.78
CA ASP A 64 11.04 -7.96 -1.08
C ASP A 64 11.65 -6.59 -1.43
N ASP A 65 11.57 -6.18 -2.70
CA ASP A 65 12.06 -4.87 -3.16
C ASP A 65 11.21 -3.73 -2.61
N ALA A 66 9.88 -3.86 -2.66
CA ALA A 66 8.95 -2.86 -2.12
C ALA A 66 9.10 -2.74 -0.60
N PHE A 67 9.22 -3.86 0.11
CA PHE A 67 9.45 -3.91 1.55
C PHE A 67 10.79 -3.26 1.91
N ALA A 68 11.88 -3.61 1.21
CA ALA A 68 13.20 -3.03 1.46
C ALA A 68 13.20 -1.51 1.25
N LEU A 69 12.53 -1.02 0.20
CA LEU A 69 12.39 0.42 -0.06
C LEU A 69 11.69 1.12 1.12
N VAL A 70 10.53 0.61 1.55
CA VAL A 70 9.79 1.21 2.68
C VAL A 70 10.56 1.09 3.98
N LYS A 71 11.25 -0.03 4.23
CA LYS A 71 12.08 -0.25 5.42
C LYS A 71 13.27 0.71 5.47
N SER A 72 13.88 1.03 4.32
CA SER A 72 14.99 1.98 4.24
C SER A 72 14.55 3.41 4.57
N ALA A 73 13.36 3.81 4.11
CA ALA A 73 12.79 5.14 4.40
C ALA A 73 12.19 5.22 5.81
N TRP A 74 11.66 4.12 6.34
CA TRP A 74 11.03 4.03 7.64
C TRP A 74 11.48 2.75 8.39
N PRO A 75 12.55 2.82 9.19
CA PRO A 75 13.13 1.65 9.86
C PRO A 75 12.18 0.92 10.82
N ALA A 76 11.15 1.57 11.32
CA ALA A 76 10.15 0.95 12.19
C ALA A 76 9.14 0.05 11.44
N THR A 77 9.18 0.01 10.11
CA THR A 77 8.33 -0.85 9.28
C THR A 77 8.41 -2.31 9.73
N CYS A 78 7.28 -2.85 10.20
CA CYS A 78 7.14 -4.23 10.63
C CYS A 78 5.66 -4.65 10.53
N PRO A 79 5.15 -4.96 9.31
CA PRO A 79 3.84 -5.57 9.13
C PRO A 79 3.69 -6.82 9.98
N ASN A 80 2.47 -7.06 10.49
CA ASN A 80 2.19 -8.32 11.17
C ASN A 80 2.40 -9.52 10.19
N PRO A 81 2.68 -10.73 10.70
CA PRO A 81 3.00 -11.89 9.84
C PRO A 81 1.91 -12.21 8.80
N GLY A 82 0.63 -12.10 9.16
CA GLY A 82 -0.47 -12.35 8.22
C GLY A 82 -0.49 -11.34 7.07
N PHE A 83 -0.18 -10.07 7.34
CA PHE A 83 -0.02 -9.06 6.29
C PHE A 83 1.20 -9.32 5.41
N VAL A 84 2.31 -9.81 5.98
CA VAL A 84 3.49 -10.21 5.18
C VAL A 84 3.15 -11.35 4.24
N GLU A 85 2.44 -12.38 4.71
CA GLU A 85 2.00 -13.50 3.88
C GLU A 85 1.05 -13.05 2.78
N GLN A 86 0.06 -12.23 3.12
CA GLN A 86 -0.86 -11.63 2.17
C GLN A 86 -0.12 -10.79 1.12
N LEU A 87 0.84 -9.96 1.50
CA LEU A 87 1.65 -9.16 0.58
C LEU A 87 2.52 -10.03 -0.34
N LYS A 88 3.14 -11.10 0.18
CA LYS A 88 3.91 -12.05 -0.66
C LYS A 88 3.03 -12.79 -1.67
N GLY A 89 1.80 -13.13 -1.28
CA GLY A 89 0.81 -13.75 -2.16
C GLY A 89 0.07 -12.77 -3.07
N PHE A 90 0.19 -11.46 -2.80
CA PHE A 90 -0.53 -10.43 -3.51
C PHE A 90 0.02 -10.26 -4.92
N LYS A 91 -0.85 -10.47 -5.91
CA LYS A 91 -0.58 -10.23 -7.32
C LYS A 91 -1.42 -9.04 -7.76
N PRO A 92 -0.81 -7.85 -7.93
CA PRO A 92 -1.52 -6.69 -8.42
C PRO A 92 -2.16 -7.02 -9.77
N LYS A 93 -3.49 -6.93 -9.86
CA LYS A 93 -4.23 -7.18 -11.10
C LYS A 93 -4.24 -5.97 -12.04
N TRP A 94 -3.61 -4.87 -11.65
CA TRP A 94 -3.76 -3.54 -12.25
C TRP A 94 -2.41 -2.88 -12.60
N GLY A 95 -1.42 -3.69 -12.97
CA GLY A 95 -0.11 -3.19 -13.42
C GLY A 95 -0.14 -2.71 -14.88
N ILE A 96 0.31 -1.46 -15.06
CA ILE A 96 0.64 -0.69 -16.29
C ILE A 96 -0.45 0.28 -16.75
N GLN A 97 -0.37 1.53 -16.28
CA GLN A 97 -0.47 2.71 -17.14
C GLN A 97 0.41 3.84 -16.58
N ALA A 98 1.63 3.98 -17.12
CA ALA A 98 2.51 5.13 -16.88
C ALA A 98 1.99 6.44 -17.51
N ASN A 99 0.81 6.41 -18.17
CA ASN A 99 0.14 7.55 -18.76
C ASN A 99 -1.35 7.44 -18.48
N GLY A 100 -1.91 8.41 -17.75
CA GLY A 100 -3.25 8.38 -17.17
C GLY A 100 -4.35 7.89 -18.09
N GLY A 101 -4.85 6.69 -17.83
CA GLY A 101 -6.11 6.20 -18.33
C GLY A 101 -6.87 5.53 -17.18
N ASP A 102 -8.17 5.51 -17.35
CA ASP A 102 -9.15 5.39 -16.29
C ASP A 102 -9.32 3.96 -15.77
N TYR A 103 -9.59 3.87 -14.47
CA TYR A 103 -10.04 2.65 -13.81
C TYR A 103 -11.50 2.39 -14.20
N GLU A 104 -11.76 1.52 -15.18
CA GLU A 104 -13.04 0.79 -15.19
C GLU A 104 -13.06 -0.26 -14.07
#